data_AF-A0A7C4M7T1-F1
#
_entry.id   AF-A0A7C4M7T1-F1
#
_cell.length_a   1.000
_cell.length_b   1.000
_cell.length_c   1.000
_cell.angle_alpha   90.00
_cell.angle_beta   90.00
_cell.angle_gamma   90.00
#
_symmetry.space_group_name_H-M   'P 1'
#
loop_
_entity.id
_entity.type
_entity.pdbx_description
1 polymer ?
#
loop_
_entity_poly.entity_id
_entity_poly.type
_entity_poly.pdbx_seq_one_letter_code
_entity_poly.pdbx_strand_id
1 'polypeptide(L)'
;MRKFVLFSLVRSAQDFSHADLATIMKLPGDAEFARYLEEHVIEASLCKLGEYDPLCQLELYCKFYGRRPTGKLPVKRPVVEQKSDIWISKGTKLAMAIDLPLNLSPIASALLSVGLYNKLGEVGTLEFDRRLFKTLLDKVKEKGGRLTSIHLRNVHEPYSVGVLQISEWSGRGLESFPGLIEAINSGKIKRLGFHLEFEGDEFSFWIANFGNGTLYAPSVLEPHHIGKLIRFFEEMLQS
;
A
#
# COMPACT_ATOMS: atom_id res chain seq x y z
N MET A 1 4.53 -5.32 -14.13
CA MET A 1 3.85 -5.53 -12.84
C MET A 1 4.65 -4.82 -11.77
N ARG A 2 4.02 -3.90 -11.02
CA ARG A 2 4.65 -3.11 -9.97
C ARG A 2 3.95 -3.38 -8.64
N LYS A 3 4.68 -3.42 -7.54
CA LYS A 3 4.04 -3.47 -6.21
C LYS A 3 3.71 -2.05 -5.78
N PHE A 4 2.65 -1.87 -5.01
CA PHE A 4 2.39 -0.57 -4.40
C PHE A 4 1.96 -0.70 -2.94
N VAL A 5 2.14 0.37 -2.18
CA VAL A 5 1.66 0.52 -0.80
C VAL A 5 1.03 1.90 -0.66
N LEU A 6 -0.19 1.95 -0.14
CA LEU A 6 -0.86 3.20 0.21
C LEU A 6 -0.55 3.60 1.65
N PHE A 7 -0.32 4.89 1.85
CA PHE A 7 -0.12 5.49 3.17
C PHE A 7 -1.19 6.55 3.43
N SER A 8 -1.74 6.54 4.63
CA SER A 8 -2.59 7.61 5.15
C SER A 8 -1.74 8.60 5.95
N LEU A 9 -2.01 9.88 5.72
CA LEU A 9 -1.37 10.99 6.42
C LEU A 9 -2.40 11.61 7.38
N VAL A 10 -2.01 11.90 8.62
CA VAL A 10 -2.91 12.53 9.61
C VAL A 10 -3.35 13.93 9.15
N ARG A 11 -2.48 14.63 8.41
CA ARG A 11 -2.69 15.98 7.87
C ARG A 11 -2.41 15.98 6.38
N SER A 12 -2.82 17.04 5.70
CA SER A 12 -2.45 17.22 4.29
C SER A 12 -0.94 17.36 4.15
N ALA A 13 -0.39 16.75 3.11
CA ALA A 13 1.04 16.80 2.84
C ALA A 13 1.54 18.25 2.75
N GLN A 14 2.65 18.51 3.45
CA GLN A 14 3.40 19.77 3.42
C GLN A 14 4.66 19.61 2.56
N ASP A 15 5.49 20.65 2.51
CA ASP A 15 6.79 20.56 1.85
C ASP A 15 7.68 19.54 2.56
N PHE A 16 8.23 18.62 1.78
CA PHE A 16 9.06 17.53 2.30
C PHE A 16 10.48 18.03 2.61
N SER A 17 10.93 17.76 3.83
CA SER A 17 12.32 17.87 4.25
C SER A 17 12.99 16.50 4.22
N HIS A 18 14.28 16.46 3.90
CA HIS A 18 15.06 15.22 3.92
C HIS A 18 14.91 14.51 5.27
N ALA A 19 14.73 13.18 5.21
CA ALA A 19 14.66 12.33 6.38
C ALA A 19 15.59 11.14 6.20
N ASP A 20 16.26 10.75 7.28
CA ASP A 20 17.15 9.60 7.32
C ASP A 20 17.00 8.81 8.62
N LEU A 21 17.68 7.67 8.68
CA LEU A 21 17.70 6.80 9.84
C LEU A 21 18.17 7.54 11.10
N ALA A 22 19.21 8.38 10.98
CA ALA A 22 19.74 9.13 12.11
C ALA A 22 18.71 10.12 12.69
N THR A 23 17.89 10.72 11.83
CA THR A 23 16.83 11.65 12.24
C THR A 23 15.69 10.90 12.91
N ILE A 24 15.30 9.72 12.41
CA ILE A 24 14.30 8.85 13.06
C ILE A 24 14.75 8.48 14.48
N MET A 25 16.01 8.06 14.63
CA MET A 25 16.54 7.58 15.92
C MET A 25 16.67 8.68 16.99
N LYS A 26 16.66 9.96 16.60
CA LYS A 26 16.72 11.10 17.52
C LYS A 26 15.35 11.50 18.08
N LEU A 27 14.26 11.11 17.41
CA LEU A 27 12.91 11.50 17.81
C LEU A 27 12.36 10.54 18.86
N PRO A 28 11.56 11.04 19.81
CA PRO A 28 10.87 10.18 20.76
C PRO A 28 9.93 9.25 19.99
N GLY A 29 10.01 7.95 20.28
CA GLY A 29 9.29 6.92 19.55
C GLY A 29 9.18 5.61 20.29
N ASP A 30 8.63 4.62 19.61
CA ASP A 30 8.49 3.26 20.12
C ASP A 30 9.86 2.58 20.26
N ALA A 31 10.18 2.15 21.48
CA ALA A 31 11.44 1.47 21.79
C ALA A 31 11.58 0.13 21.05
N GLU A 32 10.47 -0.57 20.79
CA GLU A 32 10.50 -1.81 20.01
C GLU A 32 10.87 -1.55 18.56
N PHE A 33 10.29 -0.48 17.97
CA PHE A 33 10.62 -0.06 16.62
C PHE A 33 12.07 0.44 16.51
N ALA A 34 12.54 1.24 17.48
CA ALA A 34 13.93 1.68 17.53
C ALA A 34 14.91 0.50 17.55
N ARG A 35 14.66 -0.49 18.43
CA ARG A 35 15.45 -1.73 18.47
C ARG A 35 15.38 -2.50 17.16
N TYR A 36 14.21 -2.60 16.54
CA TYR A 36 14.07 -3.23 15.22
C TYR A 36 14.98 -2.55 14.19
N LEU A 37 14.98 -1.22 14.13
CA LEU A 37 15.83 -0.46 13.21
C LEU A 37 17.31 -0.73 13.46
N GLU A 38 17.77 -0.69 14.72
CA GLU A 38 19.17 -0.96 15.09
C GLU A 38 19.62 -2.37 14.70
N GLU A 39 18.76 -3.37 14.83
CA GLU A 39 19.11 -4.78 14.56
C GLU A 39 19.00 -5.15 13.07
N HIS A 40 18.21 -4.41 12.28
CA HIS A 40 17.81 -4.82 10.94
C HIS A 40 18.19 -3.85 9.83
N VAL A 41 18.31 -2.56 10.13
CA VAL A 41 18.51 -1.49 9.14
C VAL A 41 19.91 -0.92 9.29
N ILE A 42 20.64 -0.89 8.18
CA ILE A 42 22.01 -0.35 8.12
C ILE A 42 21.96 1.14 7.74
N GLU A 43 21.14 1.46 6.73
CA GLU A 43 20.97 2.81 6.22
C GLU A 43 19.55 2.94 5.67
N ALA A 44 18.91 4.08 5.92
CA ALA A 44 17.65 4.41 5.29
C ALA A 44 17.54 5.92 5.12
N SER A 45 17.03 6.35 3.97
CA SER A 45 16.81 7.75 3.67
C SER A 45 15.63 7.93 2.73
N LEU A 46 15.04 9.12 2.81
CA LEU A 46 13.99 9.58 1.93
C LEU A 46 14.38 10.96 1.41
N CYS A 47 14.50 11.06 0.09
CA CYS A 47 15.00 12.26 -0.58
C CYS A 47 13.99 12.69 -1.65
N LYS A 48 13.85 13.99 -1.86
CA LYS A 48 13.04 14.52 -2.96
C LYS A 48 13.77 14.32 -4.29
N LEU A 49 13.11 13.69 -5.25
CA LEU A 49 13.62 13.50 -6.62
C LEU A 49 13.12 14.56 -7.58
N GLY A 50 11.85 14.96 -7.48
CA GLY A 50 11.24 15.88 -8.44
C GLY A 50 9.87 16.40 -8.00
N GLU A 51 9.44 17.48 -8.63
CA GLU A 51 8.08 18.02 -8.52
C GLU A 51 7.38 17.99 -9.88
N TYR A 52 6.13 17.54 -9.86
CA TYR A 52 5.23 17.41 -10.99
C TYR A 52 3.85 17.91 -10.54
N ASP A 53 3.74 19.22 -10.28
CA ASP A 53 2.58 19.85 -9.62
C ASP A 53 1.23 19.25 -10.05
N PRO A 54 0.41 18.71 -9.13
CA PRO A 54 0.52 18.77 -7.66
C PRO A 54 1.38 17.67 -7.01
N LEU A 55 2.03 16.80 -7.78
CA LEU A 55 2.79 15.66 -7.27
C LEU A 55 4.21 16.01 -6.85
N CYS A 56 4.68 15.35 -5.80
CA CYS A 56 6.06 15.32 -5.37
C CYS A 56 6.54 13.86 -5.41
N GLN A 57 7.67 13.61 -6.07
CA GLN A 57 8.31 12.31 -6.11
C GLN A 57 9.46 12.28 -5.10
N LEU A 58 9.47 11.25 -4.26
CA LEU A 58 10.53 10.96 -3.32
C LEU A 58 11.16 9.60 -3.63
N GLU A 59 12.46 9.45 -3.41
CA GLU A 59 13.15 8.16 -3.42
C GLU A 59 13.36 7.70 -1.99
N LEU A 60 12.79 6.54 -1.67
CA LEU A 60 13.22 5.77 -0.52
C LEU A 60 14.45 4.95 -0.91
N TYR A 61 15.54 5.11 -0.17
CA TYR A 61 16.65 4.18 -0.15
C TYR A 61 16.68 3.44 1.19
N CYS A 62 16.86 2.12 1.16
CA CYS A 62 16.98 1.31 2.36
C CYS A 62 17.98 0.17 2.16
N LYS A 63 19.01 0.15 3.01
CA LYS A 63 20.00 -0.92 3.15
C LYS A 63 19.75 -1.67 4.45
N PHE A 64 19.51 -2.97 4.37
CA PHE A 64 19.07 -3.76 5.51
C PHE A 64 19.61 -5.20 5.45
N TYR A 65 19.57 -5.86 6.60
CA TYR A 65 19.93 -7.27 6.68
C TYR A 65 18.77 -8.15 6.22
N GLY A 66 18.97 -8.89 5.13
CA GLY A 66 18.03 -9.87 4.63
C GLY A 66 17.78 -11.03 5.61
N ARG A 67 16.87 -11.92 5.23
CA ARG A 67 16.56 -13.13 6.01
C ARG A 67 17.81 -13.98 6.18
N ARG A 68 18.00 -14.54 7.38
CA ARG A 68 19.04 -15.56 7.59
C ARG A 68 18.74 -16.74 6.67
N PRO A 69 19.74 -17.24 5.90
CA PRO A 69 19.58 -18.47 5.15
C PRO A 69 19.13 -19.60 6.08
N THR A 70 18.15 -20.39 5.67
CA THR A 70 17.71 -21.57 6.41
C THR A 70 18.80 -22.65 6.40
N GLY A 71 19.42 -22.88 7.56
CA GLY A 71 20.47 -23.88 7.77
C GLY A 71 21.16 -23.70 9.12
N LYS A 72 21.76 -24.77 9.67
CA LYS A 72 22.49 -24.74 10.97
C LYS A 72 23.87 -24.06 10.89
N LEU A 73 24.26 -23.57 9.72
CA LEU A 73 25.58 -22.94 9.54
C LEU A 73 25.50 -21.45 9.95
N PRO A 74 26.52 -20.93 10.65
CA PRO A 74 26.60 -19.51 10.99
C PRO A 74 26.93 -18.68 9.74
N VAL A 75 25.94 -18.52 8.86
CA VAL A 75 26.07 -17.71 7.65
C VAL A 75 25.73 -16.27 7.99
N LYS A 76 26.60 -15.32 7.60
CA LYS A 76 26.32 -13.89 7.71
C LYS A 76 25.02 -13.55 6.98
N ARG A 77 24.19 -12.69 7.59
CA ARG A 77 22.98 -12.21 6.93
C ARG A 77 23.37 -11.49 5.63
N PRO A 78 22.70 -11.77 4.50
CA PRO A 78 22.93 -11.01 3.29
C PRO A 78 22.56 -9.55 3.53
N VAL A 79 23.35 -8.63 2.98
CA VAL A 79 23.00 -7.21 2.95
C VAL A 79 22.21 -6.97 1.66
N VAL A 80 21.04 -6.35 1.80
CA VAL A 80 20.13 -6.06 0.69
C VAL A 80 19.95 -4.56 0.60
N GLU A 81 19.97 -4.05 -0.63
CA GLU A 81 19.67 -2.65 -0.93
C GLU A 81 18.36 -2.61 -1.73
N GLN A 82 17.48 -1.70 -1.34
CA GLN A 82 16.19 -1.49 -1.98
C GLN A 82 15.99 0.01 -2.23
N LYS A 83 15.50 0.31 -3.44
CA LYS A 83 14.99 1.62 -3.80
C LYS A 83 13.51 1.54 -4.14
N SER A 84 12.75 2.54 -3.77
CA SER A 84 11.32 2.64 -4.07
C SER A 84 10.93 4.09 -4.27
N ASP A 85 10.02 4.34 -5.21
CA ASP A 85 9.46 5.68 -5.40
C ASP A 85 8.29 5.87 -4.43
N ILE A 86 8.20 7.03 -3.81
CA ILE A 86 7.03 7.46 -3.03
C ILE A 86 6.50 8.74 -3.63
N TRP A 87 5.21 8.72 -3.95
CA TRP A 87 4.49 9.82 -4.56
C TRP A 87 3.51 10.41 -3.57
N ILE A 88 3.53 11.73 -3.46
CA ILE A 88 2.65 12.50 -2.59
C ILE A 88 2.01 13.59 -3.44
N SER A 89 0.69 13.78 -3.31
CA SER A 89 0.03 14.92 -3.93
C SER A 89 -0.14 16.03 -2.89
N LYS A 90 0.28 17.26 -3.21
CA LYS A 90 0.12 18.41 -2.32
C LYS A 90 -1.36 18.61 -1.98
N GLY A 91 -1.65 18.91 -0.71
CA GLY A 91 -3.02 19.09 -0.22
C GLY A 91 -3.76 17.79 0.14
N THR A 92 -3.26 16.62 -0.26
CA THR A 92 -3.94 15.34 0.00
C THR A 92 -3.45 14.69 1.29
N LYS A 93 -4.25 13.75 1.80
CA LYS A 93 -3.92 12.91 2.97
C LYS A 93 -3.44 11.52 2.58
N LEU A 94 -2.97 11.36 1.35
CA LEU A 94 -2.59 10.07 0.78
C LEU A 94 -1.21 10.15 0.13
N ALA A 95 -0.40 9.13 0.37
CA ALA A 95 0.81 8.86 -0.42
C ALA A 95 0.76 7.44 -0.98
N MET A 96 1.42 7.23 -2.11
CA MET A 96 1.54 5.94 -2.76
C MET A 96 3.01 5.62 -3.01
N ALA A 97 3.49 4.50 -2.48
CA ALA A 97 4.80 3.98 -2.83
C ALA A 97 4.70 2.95 -3.95
N ILE A 98 5.65 2.96 -4.87
CA ILE A 98 5.81 2.02 -5.98
C ILE A 98 7.08 1.21 -5.77
N ASP A 99 6.98 -0.10 -6.01
CA ASP A 99 8.01 -1.10 -5.80
C ASP A 99 8.56 -1.14 -4.37
N LEU A 100 7.71 -0.79 -3.39
CA LEU A 100 7.99 -0.93 -1.97
C LEU A 100 7.60 -2.33 -1.48
N PRO A 101 8.56 -3.15 -1.00
CA PRO A 101 8.24 -4.36 -0.25
C PRO A 101 7.48 -4.02 1.03
N LEU A 102 6.38 -4.73 1.31
CA LEU A 102 5.52 -4.46 2.48
C LEU A 102 6.30 -4.45 3.80
N ASN A 103 7.32 -5.29 3.96
CA ASN A 103 8.14 -5.33 5.17
C ASN A 103 8.99 -4.06 5.39
N LEU A 104 9.12 -3.20 4.39
CA LEU A 104 9.77 -1.89 4.50
C LEU A 104 8.76 -0.75 4.67
N SER A 105 7.45 -1.03 4.65
CA SER A 105 6.44 0.00 4.86
C SER A 105 6.55 0.72 6.21
N PRO A 106 6.93 0.07 7.34
CA PRO A 106 7.13 0.80 8.60
C PRO A 106 8.27 1.83 8.52
N ILE A 107 9.36 1.50 7.83
CA ILE A 107 10.51 2.39 7.62
C ILE A 107 10.10 3.57 6.75
N ALA A 108 9.41 3.31 5.63
CA ALA A 108 8.87 4.34 4.76
C ALA A 108 7.90 5.27 5.50
N SER A 109 7.01 4.72 6.33
CA SER A 109 6.06 5.46 7.16
C SER A 109 6.78 6.38 8.15
N ALA A 110 7.82 5.88 8.81
CA ALA A 110 8.63 6.67 9.74
C ALA A 110 9.34 7.81 9.01
N LEU A 111 10.02 7.52 7.89
CA LEU A 111 10.71 8.54 7.09
C LEU A 111 9.74 9.61 6.55
N LEU A 112 8.56 9.21 6.08
CA LEU A 112 7.51 10.15 5.66
C LEU A 112 7.02 11.00 6.82
N SER A 113 6.77 10.41 8.00
CA SER A 113 6.32 11.15 9.18
C SER A 113 7.34 12.20 9.61
N VAL A 114 8.62 11.84 9.63
CA VAL A 114 9.72 12.76 9.95
C VAL A 114 9.86 13.83 8.87
N GLY A 115 9.92 13.44 7.60
CA GLY A 115 10.19 14.39 6.51
C GLY A 115 9.04 15.36 6.24
N LEU A 116 7.79 14.99 6.53
CA LEU A 116 6.62 15.86 6.36
C LEU A 116 6.27 16.65 7.62
N TYR A 117 6.48 16.07 8.81
CA TYR A 117 5.91 16.61 10.05
C TYR A 117 6.90 16.73 11.21
N ASN A 118 8.16 16.33 11.01
CA ASN A 118 9.18 16.28 12.06
C ASN A 118 8.72 15.54 13.33
N LYS A 119 7.89 14.49 13.16
CA LYS A 119 7.29 13.73 14.24
C LYS A 119 6.96 12.31 13.77
N LEU A 120 7.27 11.31 14.59
CA LEU A 120 6.92 9.91 14.29
C LEU A 120 5.42 9.63 14.48
N GLY A 121 4.89 8.69 13.69
CA GLY A 121 3.51 8.20 13.82
C GLY A 121 2.42 9.06 13.16
N GLU A 122 2.80 10.12 12.42
CA GLU A 122 1.86 10.97 11.68
C GLU A 122 1.51 10.42 10.28
N VAL A 123 2.21 9.36 9.85
CA VAL A 123 1.94 8.61 8.62
C VAL A 123 1.84 7.13 8.99
N GLY A 124 0.82 6.46 8.45
CA GLY A 124 0.58 5.03 8.60
C GLY A 124 0.33 4.35 7.25
N THR A 125 0.48 3.03 7.19
CA THR A 125 -0.03 2.27 6.03
C THR A 125 -1.56 2.31 6.05
N LEU A 126 -2.21 2.56 4.90
CA LEU A 126 -3.67 2.62 4.81
C LEU A 126 -4.26 1.21 4.90
N GLU A 127 -4.84 0.87 6.04
CA GLU A 127 -5.53 -0.42 6.20
C GLU A 127 -6.92 -0.41 5.55
N PHE A 128 -7.28 -1.51 4.89
CA PHE A 128 -8.59 -1.71 4.28
C PHE A 128 -9.42 -2.64 5.15
N ASP A 129 -10.41 -2.06 5.81
CA ASP A 129 -11.47 -2.81 6.47
C ASP A 129 -12.60 -3.16 5.48
N ARG A 130 -13.63 -3.86 5.97
CA ARG A 130 -14.78 -4.25 5.14
C ARG A 130 -15.50 -3.03 4.55
N ARG A 131 -15.59 -1.92 5.28
CA ARG A 131 -16.28 -0.70 4.82
C ARG A 131 -15.51 -0.10 3.65
N LEU A 132 -14.21 0.11 3.78
CA LEU A 132 -13.36 0.67 2.73
C LEU A 132 -13.33 -0.22 1.48
N PHE A 133 -13.31 -1.55 1.64
CA PHE A 133 -13.43 -2.44 0.48
C PHE A 133 -14.77 -2.29 -0.27
N LYS A 134 -15.88 -2.04 0.45
CA LYS A 134 -17.18 -1.77 -0.17
C LYS A 134 -17.17 -0.42 -0.88
N THR A 135 -16.70 0.64 -0.23
CA THR A 135 -16.59 1.96 -0.85
C THR A 135 -15.72 1.90 -2.11
N LEU A 136 -14.60 1.16 -2.06
CA LEU A 136 -13.77 0.93 -3.23
C LEU A 136 -14.52 0.18 -4.34
N LEU A 137 -15.25 -0.89 -4.02
CA LEU A 137 -16.05 -1.63 -4.99
C LEU A 137 -17.10 -0.73 -5.65
N ASP A 138 -17.81 0.08 -4.86
CA ASP A 138 -18.84 1.00 -5.35
C ASP A 138 -18.21 2.08 -6.24
N LYS A 139 -17.04 2.62 -5.86
CA LYS A 139 -16.33 3.63 -6.66
C LYS A 139 -15.80 3.07 -7.99
N VAL A 140 -15.34 1.82 -7.99
CA VAL A 140 -14.94 1.14 -9.24
C VAL A 140 -16.16 0.95 -10.15
N LYS A 141 -17.31 0.54 -9.61
CA LYS A 141 -18.55 0.38 -10.38
C LYS A 141 -19.05 1.71 -10.96
N GLU A 142 -19.01 2.79 -10.18
CA GLU A 142 -19.38 4.14 -10.62
C GLU A 142 -18.56 4.57 -11.85
N LYS A 143 -17.27 4.23 -11.89
CA LYS A 143 -16.37 4.51 -13.02
C LYS A 143 -16.43 3.44 -14.14
N GLY A 144 -17.45 2.58 -14.15
CA GLY A 144 -17.63 1.55 -15.19
C GLY A 144 -16.61 0.39 -15.12
N GLY A 145 -15.86 0.30 -14.02
CA GLY A 145 -14.91 -0.77 -13.78
C GLY A 145 -15.56 -2.06 -13.30
N ARG A 146 -14.73 -3.10 -13.18
CA ARG A 146 -15.14 -4.44 -12.78
C ARG A 146 -14.16 -5.11 -11.82
N LEU A 147 -14.69 -6.05 -11.05
CA LEU A 147 -13.99 -6.94 -10.15
C LEU A 147 -13.38 -8.12 -10.93
N THR A 148 -12.08 -8.31 -10.79
CA THR A 148 -11.30 -9.33 -11.53
C THR A 148 -10.78 -10.44 -10.65
N SER A 149 -10.65 -10.19 -9.33
CA SER A 149 -10.30 -11.24 -8.36
C SER A 149 -10.81 -10.93 -6.96
N ILE A 150 -11.03 -11.98 -6.18
CA ILE A 150 -11.53 -11.89 -4.81
C ILE A 150 -10.79 -12.92 -3.98
N HIS A 151 -10.29 -12.51 -2.82
CA HIS A 151 -9.79 -13.42 -1.79
C HIS A 151 -10.53 -13.12 -0.48
N LEU A 152 -11.36 -14.06 -0.05
CA LEU A 152 -12.05 -14.00 1.24
C LEU A 152 -11.50 -15.08 2.17
N ARG A 153 -11.60 -14.82 3.47
CA ARG A 153 -11.44 -15.81 4.53
C ARG A 153 -12.67 -15.83 5.40
N ASN A 154 -12.93 -16.97 6.04
CA ASN A 154 -14.05 -17.16 6.94
C ASN A 154 -15.41 -16.89 6.27
N VAL A 155 -15.63 -17.43 5.08
CA VAL A 155 -16.91 -17.31 4.39
C VAL A 155 -17.87 -18.34 4.99
N HIS A 156 -19.04 -17.89 5.45
CA HIS A 156 -20.11 -18.77 5.87
C HIS A 156 -20.92 -19.18 4.66
N GLU A 157 -21.02 -20.48 4.41
CA GLU A 157 -21.94 -20.98 3.39
C GLU A 157 -23.39 -20.80 3.86
N PRO A 158 -24.31 -20.40 2.96
CA PRO A 158 -25.72 -20.42 3.26
C PRO A 158 -26.11 -21.85 3.69
N TYR A 159 -26.69 -21.98 4.89
CA TYR A 159 -27.18 -23.25 5.47
C TYR A 159 -26.12 -24.26 5.94
N SER A 160 -24.87 -23.84 6.12
CA SER A 160 -23.77 -24.69 6.60
C SER A 160 -23.05 -24.04 7.78
N VAL A 161 -22.68 -24.85 8.78
CA VAL A 161 -21.83 -24.42 9.92
C VAL A 161 -20.35 -24.35 9.50
N GLY A 162 -20.04 -24.74 8.26
CA GLY A 162 -18.72 -24.72 7.66
C GLY A 162 -18.27 -23.29 7.39
N VAL A 163 -17.06 -22.99 7.85
CA VAL A 163 -16.36 -21.73 7.57
C VAL A 163 -15.31 -22.02 6.51
N LEU A 164 -15.54 -21.59 5.26
CA LEU A 164 -14.55 -21.75 4.20
C LEU A 164 -13.37 -20.80 4.48
N GLN A 165 -12.20 -21.39 4.72
CA GLN A 165 -11.03 -20.64 5.19
C GLN A 165 -10.34 -19.84 4.08
N ILE A 166 -10.46 -20.20 2.80
CA ILE A 166 -9.94 -19.44 1.66
C ILE A 166 -10.82 -19.70 0.43
N SER A 167 -11.50 -18.68 -0.10
CA SER A 167 -12.02 -18.70 -1.47
C SER A 167 -11.22 -17.73 -2.32
N GLU A 168 -10.61 -18.25 -3.38
CA GLU A 168 -10.01 -17.44 -4.44
C GLU A 168 -10.81 -17.65 -5.73
N TRP A 169 -11.37 -16.55 -6.24
CA TRP A 169 -12.02 -16.52 -7.54
C TRP A 169 -11.36 -15.47 -8.41
N SER A 170 -11.11 -15.81 -9.67
CA SER A 170 -10.59 -14.90 -10.70
C SER A 170 -11.30 -15.16 -12.02
N GLY A 171 -11.57 -14.10 -12.78
CA GLY A 171 -12.33 -14.21 -14.03
C GLY A 171 -13.05 -12.92 -14.40
N ARG A 172 -13.80 -12.95 -15.52
CA ARG A 172 -14.70 -11.86 -15.91
C ARG A 172 -16.09 -12.10 -15.35
N GLY A 173 -16.77 -11.03 -14.94
CA GLY A 173 -18.16 -11.09 -14.47
C GLY A 173 -18.32 -11.70 -13.08
N LEU A 174 -17.32 -11.53 -12.20
CA LEU A 174 -17.41 -12.00 -10.82
C LEU A 174 -18.62 -11.37 -10.09
N GLU A 175 -18.99 -10.12 -10.43
CA GLU A 175 -20.13 -9.44 -9.82
C GLU A 175 -21.46 -10.15 -10.04
N SER A 176 -21.57 -10.95 -11.10
CA SER A 176 -22.76 -11.71 -11.46
C SER A 176 -22.82 -13.09 -10.76
N PHE A 177 -21.80 -13.45 -9.97
CA PHE A 177 -21.78 -14.73 -9.27
C PHE A 177 -22.83 -14.76 -8.14
N PRO A 178 -23.77 -15.72 -8.13
CA PRO A 178 -24.78 -15.81 -7.08
C PRO A 178 -24.15 -15.95 -5.69
N GLY A 179 -24.61 -15.17 -4.71
CA GLY A 179 -24.08 -15.22 -3.35
C GLY A 179 -22.81 -14.38 -3.12
N LEU A 180 -22.28 -13.69 -4.14
CA LEU A 180 -21.02 -12.96 -3.98
C LEU A 180 -21.15 -11.80 -2.99
N ILE A 181 -22.23 -11.02 -3.08
CA ILE A 181 -22.45 -9.88 -2.21
C ILE A 181 -22.58 -10.37 -0.75
N GLU A 182 -23.27 -11.47 -0.54
CA GLU A 182 -23.41 -12.15 0.74
C GLU A 182 -22.05 -12.64 1.27
N ALA A 183 -21.20 -13.21 0.40
CA ALA A 183 -19.85 -13.65 0.77
C ALA A 183 -18.94 -12.46 1.13
N ILE A 184 -19.00 -11.34 0.39
CA ILE A 184 -18.28 -10.10 0.72
C ILE A 184 -18.79 -9.51 2.05
N ASN A 185 -20.10 -9.62 2.30
CA ASN A 185 -20.74 -9.11 3.51
C ASN A 185 -20.42 -9.93 4.77
N SER A 186 -20.31 -11.25 4.63
CA SER A 186 -20.09 -12.17 5.75
C SER A 186 -18.60 -12.44 6.00
N GLY A 187 -17.80 -12.56 4.94
CA GLY A 187 -16.39 -12.93 5.00
C GLY A 187 -15.45 -11.81 5.46
N LYS A 188 -14.23 -12.21 5.83
CA LYS A 188 -13.09 -11.31 6.00
C LYS A 188 -12.38 -11.16 4.66
N ILE A 189 -12.45 -9.96 4.08
CA ILE A 189 -11.81 -9.65 2.80
C ILE A 189 -10.30 -9.56 3.01
N LYS A 190 -9.53 -10.32 2.24
CA LYS A 190 -8.06 -10.27 2.24
C LYS A 190 -7.50 -9.46 1.10
N ARG A 191 -8.08 -9.59 -0.09
CA ARG A 191 -7.77 -8.73 -1.24
C ARG A 191 -8.95 -8.70 -2.20
N LEU A 192 -9.06 -7.60 -2.94
CA LEU A 192 -9.91 -7.47 -4.11
C LEU A 192 -9.04 -7.00 -5.29
N GLY A 193 -9.33 -7.51 -6.48
CA GLY A 193 -8.72 -7.08 -7.73
C GLY A 193 -9.74 -6.46 -8.65
N PHE A 194 -9.30 -5.44 -9.37
CA PHE A 194 -10.13 -4.58 -10.19
C PHE A 194 -9.48 -4.36 -11.55
N HIS A 195 -10.32 -4.02 -12.51
CA HIS A 195 -9.93 -3.47 -13.79
C HIS A 195 -10.93 -2.36 -14.12
N LEU A 196 -10.41 -1.19 -14.46
CA LEU A 196 -11.21 -0.02 -14.79
C LEU A 196 -10.43 0.86 -15.76
N GLU A 197 -11.16 1.60 -16.58
CA GLU A 197 -10.62 2.63 -17.45
C GLU A 197 -11.15 3.98 -16.96
N PHE A 198 -10.26 4.93 -16.70
CA PHE A 198 -10.68 6.27 -16.33
C PHE A 198 -9.69 7.32 -16.82
N GLU A 199 -10.24 8.45 -17.26
CA GLU A 199 -9.46 9.55 -17.85
C GLU A 199 -8.54 9.10 -19.02
N GLY A 200 -8.98 8.11 -19.80
CA GLY A 200 -8.27 7.61 -20.99
C GLY A 200 -7.19 6.56 -20.74
N ASP A 201 -6.97 6.15 -19.49
CA ASP A 201 -5.98 5.12 -19.15
C ASP A 201 -6.62 3.86 -18.56
N GLU A 202 -6.05 2.71 -18.90
CA GLU A 202 -6.41 1.42 -18.33
C GLU A 202 -5.64 1.14 -17.04
N PHE A 203 -6.38 0.85 -15.97
CA PHE A 203 -5.82 0.40 -14.71
C PHE A 203 -6.30 -1.00 -14.36
N SER A 204 -5.36 -1.85 -13.97
CA SER A 204 -5.64 -3.20 -13.48
C SER A 204 -4.78 -3.45 -12.27
N PHE A 205 -5.39 -3.71 -11.12
CA PHE A 205 -4.65 -3.90 -9.87
C PHE A 205 -5.41 -4.80 -8.90
N TRP A 206 -4.72 -5.33 -7.90
CA TRP A 206 -5.36 -5.78 -6.67
C TRP A 206 -4.80 -5.04 -5.47
N ILE A 207 -5.62 -4.94 -4.43
CA ILE A 207 -5.26 -4.35 -3.14
C ILE A 207 -5.69 -5.26 -1.99
N ALA A 208 -4.80 -5.42 -1.01
CA ALA A 208 -5.02 -6.23 0.18
C ALA A 208 -5.39 -5.38 1.40
N ASN A 209 -5.79 -6.07 2.47
CA ASN A 209 -6.26 -5.44 3.71
C ASN A 209 -5.21 -4.56 4.42
N PHE A 210 -3.93 -4.66 4.06
CA PHE A 210 -2.84 -3.84 4.59
C PHE A 210 -2.40 -2.73 3.62
N GLY A 211 -3.30 -2.26 2.73
CA GLY A 211 -3.03 -1.15 1.81
C GLY A 211 -2.02 -1.42 0.71
N ASN A 212 -1.47 -2.64 0.67
CA ASN A 212 -0.51 -3.07 -0.31
C ASN A 212 -1.19 -3.78 -1.47
N GLY A 213 -0.59 -3.68 -2.64
CA GLY A 213 -1.19 -4.21 -3.85
C GLY A 213 -0.18 -4.48 -4.94
N THR A 214 -0.73 -4.88 -6.08
CA THR A 214 0.00 -5.05 -7.32
C THR A 214 -0.73 -4.32 -8.43
N LEU A 215 -0.01 -3.50 -9.17
CA LEU A 215 -0.45 -2.84 -10.39
C LEU A 215 0.04 -3.62 -11.61
N TYR A 216 -0.90 -4.10 -12.42
CA TYR A 216 -0.69 -4.84 -13.67
C TYR A 216 -0.72 -3.94 -14.90
N ALA A 217 -1.61 -2.95 -14.90
CA ALA A 217 -1.75 -1.95 -15.97
C ALA A 217 -1.82 -0.53 -15.36
N PRO A 218 -1.23 0.49 -16.01
CA PRO A 218 -0.51 0.40 -17.29
C PRO A 218 0.83 -0.33 -17.18
N SER A 219 1.32 -0.88 -18.30
CA SER A 219 2.59 -1.64 -18.34
C SER A 219 3.80 -0.73 -18.11
N VAL A 220 3.74 0.48 -18.66
CA VAL A 220 4.64 1.60 -18.38
C VAL A 220 3.91 2.56 -17.45
N LEU A 221 4.46 2.75 -16.26
CA LEU A 221 3.88 3.62 -15.25
C LEU A 221 4.51 5.00 -15.36
N GLU A 222 3.68 6.02 -15.51
CA GLU A 222 4.12 7.41 -15.67
C GLU A 222 3.59 8.26 -14.52
N PRO A 223 4.19 9.43 -14.21
CA PRO A 223 3.77 10.26 -13.08
C PRO A 223 2.28 10.63 -13.11
N HIS A 224 1.73 10.91 -14.29
CA HIS A 224 0.31 11.27 -14.43
C HIS A 224 -0.63 10.11 -14.06
N HIS A 225 -0.25 8.86 -14.36
CA HIS A 225 -0.97 7.66 -13.93
C HIS A 225 -1.00 7.53 -12.41
N ILE A 226 0.11 7.86 -11.72
CA ILE A 226 0.17 7.86 -10.26
C ILE A 226 -0.76 8.93 -9.68
N GLY A 227 -0.76 10.14 -10.25
CA GLY A 227 -1.66 11.21 -9.83
C GLY A 227 -3.12 10.81 -9.97
N LYS A 228 -3.49 10.18 -11.09
CA LYS A 228 -4.83 9.61 -11.33
C LYS A 228 -5.21 8.59 -10.25
N LEU A 229 -4.32 7.66 -9.91
CA LEU A 229 -4.57 6.67 -8.85
C LEU A 229 -4.69 7.30 -7.46
N ILE A 230 -3.83 8.25 -7.10
CA ILE A 230 -3.89 8.95 -5.81
C ILE A 230 -5.24 9.67 -5.67
N ARG A 231 -5.68 10.41 -6.70
CA ARG A 231 -7.00 11.06 -6.71
C ARG A 231 -8.14 10.06 -6.60
N PHE A 232 -8.08 8.96 -7.34
CA PHE A 232 -9.08 7.90 -7.27
C PHE A 232 -9.23 7.35 -5.84
N PHE A 233 -8.12 7.05 -5.16
CA PHE A 233 -8.15 6.56 -3.78
C PHE A 233 -8.57 7.64 -2.79
N GLU A 234 -8.23 8.90 -3.02
CA GLU A 234 -8.67 10.02 -2.19
C GLU A 234 -10.18 10.26 -2.29
N GLU A 235 -10.76 10.28 -3.49
CA GLU A 235 -12.20 10.34 -3.72
C GLU A 235 -12.94 9.23 -2.96
N MET A 236 -12.37 8.02 -2.97
CA MET A 236 -12.92 6.86 -2.27
C MET A 236 -12.88 7.04 -0.74
N LEU A 237 -11.84 7.67 -0.18
CA LEU A 237 -11.75 7.94 1.26
C LEU A 237 -12.67 9.07 1.75
N GLN A 238 -13.15 9.94 0.85
CA GLN A 238 -14.05 11.05 1.15
C GLN A 238 -15.54 10.69 1.01
N SER A 239 -15.85 9.49 0.47
CA SER A 239 -17.20 8.96 0.25
C SER A 239 -17.75 8.24 1.49
#